data_AF-A0A3D9R2W7-F1
#
_entry.id   AF-A0A3D9R2W7-F1
#
_cell.length_a   1.000
_cell.length_b   1.000
_cell.length_c   1.000
_cell.angle_alpha   90.00
_cell.angle_beta   90.00
_cell.angle_gamma   90.00
#
_symmetry.space_group_name_H-M   'P 1'
#
loop_
_entity.id
_entity.type
_entity.pdbx_description
1 polymer ?
#
loop_
_entity_poly.entity_id
_entity_poly.type
_entity_poly.pdbx_seq_one_letter_code
_entity_poly.pdbx_strand_id
1 'polypeptide(L)'
;MNAHAEGELTQATGLDSHAEGLQTISSGEGSHAEGESNTASGRASHAEGNLTAASGIAAHAEGRRTQATGDLSHAEGNQSIASGQSVHAEGAITTASGFSSHAQGVNTIADGAFSHAEGLNTSTNMLDGVHIMGQFGVANAQPYSWYLANGTDAQTPGLAAEILSTGDIKIDGAVSSPAADYAEMFETFDGNPIEPGYFLGLVEDKVRVATAADPYIVGISSGKPAFLSGNAELNWTQKFSPTNGGERSIRMLPYPPILIRTDKQLYPSIQRDSRS
;
A
#
# COMPACT_ATOMS: atom_id res chain seq x y z
N MET A 1 12.21 -21.50 38.19
CA MET A 1 11.10 -21.65 37.23
C MET A 1 9.86 -21.18 37.99
N ASN A 2 9.43 -19.93 37.81
CA ASN A 2 8.22 -19.39 38.46
C ASN A 2 7.02 -19.51 37.50
N ALA A 3 6.73 -20.73 37.07
CA ALA A 3 5.57 -20.99 36.22
C ALA A 3 4.30 -21.10 37.08
N HIS A 4 3.17 -20.60 36.58
CA HIS A 4 1.88 -20.66 37.26
C HIS A 4 0.81 -21.21 36.32
N ALA A 5 -0.01 -22.15 36.78
CA ALA A 5 -1.11 -22.73 36.01
C ALA A 5 -2.38 -22.80 36.87
N GLU A 6 -3.48 -22.22 36.37
CA GLU A 6 -4.81 -22.26 36.98
C GLU A 6 -5.83 -22.90 36.04
N GLY A 7 -6.87 -23.53 36.57
CA GLY A 7 -7.95 -24.12 35.76
C GLY A 7 -7.77 -25.60 35.42
N GLU A 8 -8.48 -26.07 34.40
CA GLU A 8 -8.56 -27.49 34.03
C GLU A 8 -7.65 -27.81 32.85
N LEU A 9 -6.79 -28.82 32.98
CA LEU A 9 -5.87 -29.28 31.93
C LEU A 9 -4.92 -28.19 31.39
N THR A 10 -4.66 -27.14 32.18
CA THR A 10 -3.73 -26.07 31.82
C THR A 10 -2.28 -26.47 32.10
N GLN A 11 -1.34 -25.93 31.32
CA GLN A 11 0.09 -26.25 31.43
C GLN A 11 0.92 -24.97 31.32
N ALA A 12 1.69 -24.65 32.37
CA ALA A 12 2.69 -23.60 32.34
C ALA A 12 4.09 -24.22 32.55
N THR A 13 4.93 -24.16 31.53
CA THR A 13 6.25 -24.86 31.50
C THR A 13 7.43 -23.93 31.23
N GLY A 14 7.17 -22.71 30.78
CA GLY A 14 8.19 -21.69 30.56
C GLY A 14 8.68 -21.06 31.86
N LEU A 15 9.86 -20.42 31.81
CA LEU A 15 10.29 -19.57 32.91
C LEU A 15 9.34 -18.38 33.01
N ASP A 16 8.79 -18.10 34.20
CA ASP A 16 7.87 -16.99 34.46
C ASP A 16 6.59 -17.00 33.58
N SER A 17 6.20 -18.17 33.08
CA SER A 17 5.01 -18.34 32.25
C SER A 17 3.73 -18.48 33.08
N HIS A 18 2.60 -17.95 32.59
CA HIS A 18 1.28 -18.12 33.18
C HIS A 18 0.31 -18.83 32.22
N ALA A 19 -0.50 -19.77 32.71
CA ALA A 19 -1.61 -20.36 31.96
C ALA A 19 -2.88 -20.41 32.82
N GLU A 20 -4.02 -19.95 32.32
CA GLU A 20 -5.30 -20.02 33.02
C GLU A 20 -6.46 -20.45 32.08
N GLY A 21 -7.54 -21.00 32.64
CA GLY A 21 -8.73 -21.43 31.90
C GLY A 21 -8.86 -22.93 31.68
N LEU A 22 -9.15 -23.36 30.44
CA LEU A 22 -9.38 -24.77 30.06
C LEU A 22 -8.42 -25.16 28.93
N GLN A 23 -7.57 -26.17 29.13
CA GLN A 23 -6.67 -26.72 28.12
C GLN A 23 -5.70 -25.68 27.51
N THR A 24 -5.36 -24.62 28.24
CA THR A 24 -4.39 -23.61 27.79
C THR A 24 -2.96 -24.06 28.07
N ILE A 25 -2.03 -23.69 27.17
CA ILE A 25 -0.62 -24.06 27.25
C ILE A 25 0.23 -22.81 27.13
N SER A 26 1.07 -22.55 28.13
CA SER A 26 2.06 -21.48 28.16
C SER A 26 3.45 -22.10 28.34
N SER A 27 4.30 -21.99 27.32
CA SER A 27 5.59 -22.69 27.24
C SER A 27 6.77 -21.79 26.88
N GLY A 28 6.52 -20.54 26.47
CA GLY A 28 7.55 -19.54 26.28
C GLY A 28 8.03 -18.93 27.61
N GLU A 29 9.27 -18.43 27.63
CA GLU A 29 9.74 -17.60 28.75
C GLU A 29 8.90 -16.31 28.82
N GLY A 30 8.27 -16.06 29.96
CA GLY A 30 7.38 -14.92 30.18
C GLY A 30 6.08 -14.95 29.38
N SER A 31 5.67 -16.10 28.83
CA SER A 31 4.44 -16.19 28.03
C SER A 31 3.18 -16.27 28.90
N HIS A 32 2.04 -15.87 28.35
CA HIS A 32 0.73 -15.96 29.00
C HIS A 32 -0.30 -16.62 28.05
N ALA A 33 -1.09 -17.57 28.54
CA ALA A 33 -2.25 -18.10 27.81
C ALA A 33 -3.50 -18.15 28.71
N GLU A 34 -4.60 -17.53 28.28
CA GLU A 34 -5.85 -17.46 29.05
C GLU A 34 -7.07 -17.80 28.17
N GLY A 35 -8.08 -18.50 28.70
CA GLY A 35 -9.29 -18.87 27.96
C GLY A 35 -9.42 -20.38 27.69
N GLU A 36 -9.73 -20.80 26.46
CA GLU A 36 -9.98 -22.20 26.10
C GLU A 36 -9.10 -22.69 24.94
N SER A 37 -8.30 -23.73 25.18
CA SER A 37 -7.46 -24.39 24.17
C SER A 37 -6.45 -23.47 23.47
N ASN A 38 -5.94 -22.45 24.17
CA ASN A 38 -4.97 -21.50 23.63
C ASN A 38 -3.54 -21.96 23.87
N THR A 39 -2.61 -21.55 23.01
CA THR A 39 -1.18 -21.87 23.14
C THR A 39 -0.32 -20.63 22.98
N ALA A 40 0.44 -20.27 24.02
CA ALA A 40 1.49 -19.28 23.98
C ALA A 40 2.86 -19.97 24.10
N SER A 41 3.62 -20.06 23.01
CA SER A 41 4.91 -20.77 22.97
C SER A 41 6.10 -19.89 22.61
N GLY A 42 5.86 -18.65 22.17
CA GLY A 42 6.90 -17.66 21.94
C GLY A 42 7.37 -17.01 23.25
N ARG A 43 8.63 -16.58 23.30
CA ARG A 43 9.12 -15.77 24.43
C ARG A 43 8.31 -14.48 24.54
N ALA A 44 7.78 -14.18 25.72
CA ALA A 44 6.90 -13.05 26.02
C ALA A 44 5.64 -13.00 25.14
N SER A 45 5.18 -14.14 24.60
CA SER A 45 3.96 -14.18 23.80
C SER A 45 2.70 -14.25 24.66
N HIS A 46 1.58 -13.78 24.12
CA HIS A 46 0.28 -13.80 24.79
C HIS A 46 -0.78 -14.41 23.88
N ALA A 47 -1.57 -15.35 24.39
CA ALA A 47 -2.67 -15.98 23.65
C ALA A 47 -3.95 -15.99 24.50
N GLU A 48 -4.97 -15.24 24.08
CA GLU A 48 -6.25 -15.13 24.79
C GLU A 48 -7.44 -15.52 23.89
N GLY A 49 -8.55 -15.98 24.50
CA GLY A 49 -9.79 -16.34 23.76
C GLY A 49 -10.03 -17.84 23.59
N ASN A 50 -10.32 -18.31 22.37
CA ASN A 50 -10.63 -19.72 22.07
C ASN A 50 -9.86 -20.24 20.85
N LEU A 51 -9.08 -21.31 21.04
CA LEU A 51 -8.25 -21.94 20.00
C LEU A 51 -7.23 -20.96 19.37
N THR A 52 -6.67 -20.03 20.13
CA THR A 52 -5.67 -19.06 19.65
C THR A 52 -4.25 -19.58 19.86
N ALA A 53 -3.32 -19.14 19.00
CA ALA A 53 -1.91 -19.55 19.10
C ALA A 53 -0.97 -18.38 18.88
N ALA A 54 -0.08 -18.11 19.85
CA ALA A 54 0.96 -17.10 19.79
C ALA A 54 2.34 -17.75 19.94
N SER A 55 3.03 -18.02 18.83
CA SER A 55 4.31 -18.75 18.79
C SER A 55 5.53 -17.90 18.44
N GLY A 56 5.33 -16.69 17.91
CA GLY A 56 6.43 -15.74 17.67
C GLY A 56 6.90 -15.06 18.96
N ILE A 57 8.14 -14.56 18.97
CA ILE A 57 8.66 -13.77 20.10
C ILE A 57 7.82 -12.50 20.25
N ALA A 58 7.30 -12.26 21.44
CA ALA A 58 6.41 -11.14 21.75
C ALA A 58 5.19 -11.05 20.81
N ALA A 59 4.73 -12.20 20.30
CA ALA A 59 3.51 -12.28 19.51
C ALA A 59 2.27 -12.23 20.40
N HIS A 60 1.19 -11.66 19.89
CA HIS A 60 -0.10 -11.59 20.57
C HIS A 60 -1.21 -12.19 19.67
N ALA A 61 -1.99 -13.12 20.20
CA ALA A 61 -3.14 -13.69 19.49
C ALA A 61 -4.38 -13.64 20.38
N GLU A 62 -5.42 -12.93 19.95
CA GLU A 62 -6.68 -12.78 20.68
C GLU A 62 -7.90 -13.14 19.82
N GLY A 63 -9.01 -13.55 20.44
CA GLY A 63 -10.27 -13.88 19.75
C GLY A 63 -10.50 -15.38 19.54
N ARG A 64 -10.86 -15.81 18.32
CA ARG A 64 -11.21 -17.21 18.02
C ARG A 64 -10.44 -17.75 16.82
N ARG A 65 -9.68 -18.83 17.02
CA ARG A 65 -8.86 -19.48 15.97
C ARG A 65 -7.83 -18.54 15.32
N THR A 66 -7.35 -17.55 16.07
CA THR A 66 -6.32 -16.61 15.59
C THR A 66 -4.93 -17.18 15.79
N GLN A 67 -3.99 -16.80 14.92
CA GLN A 67 -2.63 -17.32 14.93
C GLN A 67 -1.63 -16.19 14.72
N ALA A 68 -0.81 -15.90 15.73
CA ALA A 68 0.31 -14.96 15.67
C ALA A 68 1.63 -15.74 15.73
N THR A 69 2.20 -16.06 14.57
CA THR A 69 3.37 -16.95 14.45
C THR A 69 4.66 -16.23 14.10
N GLY A 70 4.59 -14.97 13.65
CA GLY A 70 5.76 -14.13 13.43
C GLY A 70 6.22 -13.40 14.69
N ASP A 71 7.50 -13.06 14.76
CA ASP A 71 8.01 -12.23 15.86
C ASP A 71 7.35 -10.84 15.83
N LEU A 72 6.96 -10.34 16.99
CA LEU A 72 6.26 -9.05 17.17
C LEU A 72 4.93 -8.98 16.42
N SER A 73 4.33 -10.12 16.05
CA SER A 73 3.08 -10.14 15.30
C SER A 73 1.85 -10.05 16.21
N HIS A 74 0.77 -9.47 15.70
CA HIS A 74 -0.51 -9.39 16.40
C HIS A 74 -1.63 -9.94 15.50
N ALA A 75 -2.43 -10.88 16.02
CA ALA A 75 -3.61 -11.41 15.34
C ALA A 75 -4.85 -11.31 16.24
N GLU A 76 -5.89 -10.60 15.81
CA GLU A 76 -7.14 -10.43 16.56
C GLU A 76 -8.39 -10.76 15.72
N GLY A 77 -9.48 -11.17 16.37
CA GLY A 77 -10.76 -11.46 15.72
C GLY A 77 -11.05 -12.95 15.46
N ASN A 78 -11.37 -13.34 14.22
CA ASN A 78 -11.82 -14.69 13.86
C ASN A 78 -10.99 -15.28 12.72
N GLN A 79 -10.24 -16.35 12.96
CA GLN A 79 -9.41 -16.98 11.92
C GLN A 79 -8.38 -16.04 11.28
N SER A 80 -7.95 -14.99 12.00
CA SER A 80 -6.91 -14.06 11.57
C SER A 80 -5.52 -14.68 11.76
N ILE A 81 -4.62 -14.49 10.79
CA ILE A 81 -3.28 -15.07 10.77
C ILE A 81 -2.24 -13.96 10.58
N ALA A 82 -1.38 -13.77 11.57
CA ALA A 82 -0.26 -12.83 11.57
C ALA A 82 1.06 -13.62 11.58
N SER A 83 1.57 -13.98 10.40
CA SER A 83 2.70 -14.89 10.23
C SER A 83 4.01 -14.23 9.80
N GLY A 84 3.96 -12.97 9.37
CA GLY A 84 5.15 -12.16 9.11
C GLY A 84 5.71 -11.54 10.39
N GLN A 85 6.96 -11.05 10.33
CA GLN A 85 7.54 -10.28 11.42
C GLN A 85 6.92 -8.87 11.49
N SER A 86 6.57 -8.43 12.71
CA SER A 86 6.01 -7.11 13.01
C SER A 86 4.72 -6.79 12.25
N VAL A 87 3.86 -7.78 12.04
CA VAL A 87 2.61 -7.64 11.26
C VAL A 87 1.38 -7.55 12.15
N HIS A 88 0.30 -7.02 11.60
CA HIS A 88 -1.01 -7.00 12.25
C HIS A 88 -2.08 -7.64 11.35
N ALA A 89 -2.88 -8.55 11.89
CA ALA A 89 -4.05 -9.12 11.20
C ALA A 89 -5.29 -9.04 12.09
N GLU A 90 -6.30 -8.28 11.69
CA GLU A 90 -7.54 -8.07 12.45
C GLU A 90 -8.80 -8.37 11.60
N GLY A 91 -9.91 -8.71 12.24
CA GLY A 91 -11.19 -8.98 11.57
C GLY A 91 -11.54 -10.46 11.42
N ALA A 92 -11.94 -10.91 10.23
CA ALA A 92 -12.35 -12.30 9.98
C ALA A 92 -11.69 -12.90 8.73
N ILE A 93 -10.98 -14.02 8.89
CA ILE A 93 -10.27 -14.71 7.79
C ILE A 93 -9.23 -13.77 7.16
N THR A 94 -8.51 -12.99 7.96
CA THR A 94 -7.49 -12.07 7.47
C THR A 94 -6.10 -12.71 7.57
N THR A 95 -5.19 -12.37 6.67
CA THR A 95 -3.81 -12.89 6.69
C THR A 95 -2.82 -11.76 6.42
N ALA A 96 -1.95 -11.49 7.38
CA ALA A 96 -0.79 -10.63 7.21
C ALA A 96 0.48 -11.48 7.29
N SER A 97 1.25 -11.51 6.20
CA SER A 97 2.45 -12.36 6.07
C SER A 97 3.69 -11.64 5.53
N GLY A 98 3.51 -10.45 4.94
CA GLY A 98 4.63 -9.61 4.50
C GLY A 98 5.29 -8.88 5.66
N PHE A 99 6.61 -8.64 5.63
CA PHE A 99 7.31 -7.92 6.70
C PHE A 99 6.63 -6.57 6.98
N SER A 100 6.22 -6.32 8.24
CA SER A 100 5.50 -5.11 8.63
C SER A 100 4.23 -4.80 7.81
N SER A 101 3.50 -5.83 7.38
CA SER A 101 2.21 -5.68 6.70
C SER A 101 1.02 -5.59 7.67
N HIS A 102 -0.12 -5.09 7.17
CA HIS A 102 -1.37 -5.00 7.91
C HIS A 102 -2.55 -5.52 7.06
N ALA A 103 -3.29 -6.51 7.58
CA ALA A 103 -4.55 -6.97 6.97
C ALA A 103 -5.73 -6.74 7.91
N GLN A 104 -6.77 -6.05 7.46
CA GLN A 104 -8.00 -5.82 8.23
C GLN A 104 -9.27 -6.12 7.40
N GLY A 105 -10.39 -6.41 8.05
CA GLY A 105 -11.68 -6.66 7.39
C GLY A 105 -12.08 -8.13 7.26
N VAL A 106 -12.56 -8.57 6.09
CA VAL A 106 -13.05 -9.93 5.85
C VAL A 106 -12.38 -10.55 4.63
N ASN A 107 -11.73 -11.70 4.80
CA ASN A 107 -11.02 -12.40 3.73
C ASN A 107 -9.96 -11.51 3.03
N THR A 108 -9.15 -10.79 3.79
CA THR A 108 -8.12 -9.88 3.26
C THR A 108 -6.71 -10.44 3.44
N ILE A 109 -5.82 -10.18 2.49
CA ILE A 109 -4.46 -10.73 2.44
C ILE A 109 -3.45 -9.60 2.22
N ALA A 110 -2.59 -9.35 3.21
CA ALA A 110 -1.46 -8.44 3.14
C ALA A 110 -0.13 -9.23 3.19
N ASP A 111 0.33 -9.67 2.03
CA ASP A 111 1.45 -10.58 1.81
C ASP A 111 2.69 -9.93 1.15
N GLY A 112 2.63 -8.64 0.80
CA GLY A 112 3.79 -7.82 0.43
C GLY A 112 4.44 -7.15 1.65
N ALA A 113 5.74 -6.87 1.63
CA ALA A 113 6.39 -6.13 2.72
C ALA A 113 5.83 -4.70 2.80
N PHE A 114 5.57 -4.17 3.99
CA PHE A 114 4.98 -2.84 4.22
C PHE A 114 3.60 -2.63 3.61
N SER A 115 2.92 -3.70 3.18
CA SER A 115 1.64 -3.62 2.49
C SER A 115 0.46 -3.51 3.46
N HIS A 116 -0.65 -2.97 2.99
CA HIS A 116 -1.90 -2.85 3.73
C HIS A 116 -3.08 -3.29 2.87
N ALA A 117 -3.80 -4.33 3.30
CA ALA A 117 -5.06 -4.77 2.70
C ALA A 117 -6.24 -4.53 3.66
N GLU A 118 -7.29 -3.87 3.20
CA GLU A 118 -8.54 -3.68 3.96
C GLU A 118 -9.79 -3.97 3.13
N GLY A 119 -10.92 -4.19 3.80
CA GLY A 119 -12.23 -4.38 3.16
C GLY A 119 -12.69 -5.84 3.08
N LEU A 120 -13.27 -6.24 1.94
CA LEU A 120 -13.84 -7.57 1.73
C LEU A 120 -13.16 -8.26 0.54
N ASN A 121 -12.53 -9.42 0.71
CA ASN A 121 -11.88 -10.14 -0.40
C ASN A 121 -10.85 -9.27 -1.16
N THR A 122 -9.93 -8.64 -0.43
CA THR A 122 -8.85 -7.82 -1.02
C THR A 122 -7.48 -8.46 -0.81
N SER A 123 -6.56 -8.29 -1.77
CA SER A 123 -5.21 -8.85 -1.67
C SER A 123 -4.15 -7.90 -2.24
N THR A 124 -3.02 -7.78 -1.52
CA THR A 124 -1.83 -7.04 -1.97
C THR A 124 -1.00 -7.78 -3.00
N ASN A 125 -1.27 -9.07 -3.23
CA ASN A 125 -0.65 -9.88 -4.28
C ASN A 125 0.89 -9.86 -4.24
N MET A 126 1.46 -9.97 -3.05
CA MET A 126 2.90 -9.93 -2.75
C MET A 126 3.60 -8.63 -3.19
N LEU A 127 2.86 -7.55 -3.48
CA LEU A 127 3.45 -6.27 -3.85
C LEU A 127 3.81 -5.45 -2.61
N ASP A 128 5.08 -5.09 -2.51
CA ASP A 128 5.59 -4.30 -1.39
C ASP A 128 4.97 -2.89 -1.37
N GLY A 129 4.66 -2.39 -0.17
CA GLY A 129 4.21 -1.01 0.07
C GLY A 129 2.84 -0.66 -0.53
N VAL A 130 2.10 -1.65 -1.03
CA VAL A 130 0.79 -1.43 -1.61
C VAL A 130 -0.26 -1.17 -0.54
N HIS A 131 -1.18 -0.25 -0.80
CA HIS A 131 -2.44 -0.16 -0.06
C HIS A 131 -3.61 -0.52 -0.99
N ILE A 132 -4.47 -1.45 -0.57
CA ILE A 132 -5.70 -1.82 -1.27
C ILE A 132 -6.89 -1.84 -0.32
N MET A 133 -7.99 -1.22 -0.74
CA MET A 133 -9.25 -1.15 0.01
C MET A 133 -10.45 -1.47 -0.89
N GLY A 134 -11.62 -1.73 -0.31
CA GLY A 134 -12.88 -1.94 -1.04
C GLY A 134 -13.36 -3.38 -1.03
N GLN A 135 -13.92 -3.88 -2.13
CA GLN A 135 -14.43 -5.25 -2.21
C GLN A 135 -13.95 -5.99 -3.46
N PHE A 136 -13.63 -7.27 -3.30
CA PHE A 136 -13.30 -8.22 -4.35
C PHE A 136 -12.23 -7.66 -5.32
N GLY A 137 -10.99 -7.55 -4.87
CA GLY A 137 -9.93 -6.98 -5.69
C GLY A 137 -8.53 -7.44 -5.32
N VAL A 138 -7.65 -7.40 -6.32
CA VAL A 138 -6.27 -7.85 -6.19
C VAL A 138 -5.37 -6.79 -6.82
N ALA A 139 -4.38 -6.31 -6.06
CA ALA A 139 -3.39 -5.39 -6.59
C ALA A 139 -2.58 -6.05 -7.72
N ASN A 140 -2.37 -5.35 -8.83
CA ASN A 140 -1.97 -6.01 -10.08
C ASN A 140 -0.90 -5.28 -10.91
N ALA A 141 -0.38 -4.13 -10.45
CA ALA A 141 0.47 -3.30 -11.30
C ALA A 141 1.88 -3.06 -10.73
N GLN A 142 2.01 -2.35 -9.62
CA GLN A 142 3.31 -1.86 -9.13
C GLN A 142 3.36 -1.85 -7.60
N PRO A 143 4.54 -2.10 -7.00
CA PRO A 143 4.74 -1.85 -5.58
C PRO A 143 4.58 -0.34 -5.27
N TYR A 144 4.40 -0.04 -3.98
CA TYR A 144 4.25 1.32 -3.44
C TYR A 144 3.14 2.13 -4.12
N SER A 145 2.03 1.46 -4.43
CA SER A 145 0.88 2.01 -5.17
C SER A 145 -0.43 1.83 -4.38
N TRP A 146 -1.46 2.59 -4.74
CA TRP A 146 -2.77 2.56 -4.11
C TRP A 146 -3.83 2.00 -5.07
N TYR A 147 -4.73 1.17 -4.55
CA TYR A 147 -5.75 0.47 -5.33
C TYR A 147 -7.13 0.55 -4.65
N LEU A 148 -8.17 0.84 -5.45
CA LEU A 148 -9.57 0.73 -5.03
C LEU A 148 -10.20 -0.51 -5.66
N ALA A 149 -10.45 -1.54 -4.85
CA ALA A 149 -11.16 -2.75 -5.23
C ALA A 149 -12.67 -2.50 -5.38
N ASN A 150 -13.24 -2.99 -6.47
CA ASN A 150 -14.67 -2.94 -6.75
C ASN A 150 -15.14 -4.08 -7.67
N GLY A 151 -14.70 -5.31 -7.38
CA GLY A 151 -15.25 -6.49 -8.04
C GLY A 151 -16.68 -6.79 -7.60
N THR A 152 -17.38 -7.64 -8.34
CA THR A 152 -18.77 -8.02 -8.02
C THR A 152 -18.86 -9.18 -7.05
N ASP A 153 -17.85 -10.07 -7.08
CA ASP A 153 -17.75 -11.24 -6.22
C ASP A 153 -16.30 -11.80 -6.23
N ALA A 154 -16.04 -12.82 -5.42
CA ALA A 154 -14.71 -13.42 -5.28
C ALA A 154 -14.19 -14.12 -6.55
N GLN A 155 -15.06 -14.43 -7.52
CA GLN A 155 -14.67 -15.01 -8.82
C GLN A 155 -14.45 -13.93 -9.88
N THR A 156 -14.94 -12.72 -9.64
CA THR A 156 -14.90 -11.59 -10.56
C THR A 156 -14.27 -10.37 -9.88
N PRO A 157 -12.97 -10.45 -9.51
CA PRO A 157 -12.28 -9.35 -8.88
C PRO A 157 -12.12 -8.17 -9.85
N GLY A 158 -12.13 -6.96 -9.31
CA GLY A 158 -12.04 -5.73 -10.11
C GLY A 158 -11.44 -4.56 -9.35
N LEU A 159 -10.92 -3.59 -10.09
CA LEU A 159 -10.40 -2.34 -9.57
C LEU A 159 -11.16 -1.18 -10.21
N ALA A 160 -11.64 -0.25 -9.38
CA ALA A 160 -12.24 1.00 -9.85
C ALA A 160 -11.21 2.11 -10.08
N ALA A 161 -10.08 2.08 -9.35
CA ALA A 161 -9.03 3.08 -9.49
C ALA A 161 -7.65 2.58 -9.04
N GLU A 162 -6.60 3.15 -9.64
CA GLU A 162 -5.20 2.94 -9.30
C GLU A 162 -4.47 4.29 -9.23
N ILE A 163 -3.63 4.48 -8.22
CA ILE A 163 -2.60 5.54 -8.17
C ILE A 163 -1.25 4.84 -8.08
N LEU A 164 -0.47 4.90 -9.15
CA LEU A 164 0.75 4.12 -9.30
C LEU A 164 1.98 4.89 -8.82
N SER A 165 3.02 4.18 -8.39
CA SER A 165 4.30 4.78 -8.00
C SER A 165 5.03 5.49 -9.14
N THR A 166 4.63 5.25 -10.40
CA THR A 166 5.06 6.07 -11.57
C THR A 166 4.49 7.48 -11.56
N GLY A 167 3.43 7.74 -10.79
CA GLY A 167 2.63 8.96 -10.83
C GLY A 167 1.40 8.87 -11.74
N ASP A 168 1.20 7.74 -12.42
CA ASP A 168 0.02 7.53 -13.27
C ASP A 168 -1.22 7.25 -12.42
N ILE A 169 -2.34 7.83 -12.82
CA ILE A 169 -3.66 7.58 -12.22
C ILE A 169 -4.54 6.91 -13.27
N LYS A 170 -5.19 5.81 -12.90
CA LYS A 170 -6.19 5.12 -13.74
C LYS A 170 -7.51 5.08 -12.99
N ILE A 171 -8.61 5.41 -13.67
CA ILE A 171 -9.96 5.41 -13.10
C ILE A 171 -10.88 4.73 -14.10
N ASP A 172 -11.57 3.68 -13.66
CA ASP A 172 -12.65 3.03 -14.40
C ASP A 172 -13.98 3.70 -14.04
N GLY A 173 -14.28 4.79 -14.76
CA GLY A 173 -15.47 5.60 -14.51
C GLY A 173 -15.29 7.06 -14.90
N ALA A 174 -16.08 7.93 -14.28
CA ALA A 174 -16.08 9.36 -14.57
C ALA A 174 -15.30 10.15 -13.51
N VAL A 175 -14.52 11.12 -13.96
CA VAL A 175 -13.94 12.18 -13.11
C VAL A 175 -14.81 13.42 -13.25
N SER A 176 -15.34 13.94 -12.14
CA SER A 176 -16.17 15.14 -12.12
C SER A 176 -15.52 16.24 -11.28
N SER A 177 -15.67 17.49 -11.72
CA SER A 177 -15.10 18.66 -11.05
C SER A 177 -16.08 19.83 -11.13
N PRO A 178 -16.21 20.66 -10.07
CA PRO A 178 -17.03 21.87 -10.10
C PRO A 178 -16.33 23.06 -10.81
N ALA A 179 -15.21 22.79 -11.49
CA ALA A 179 -14.42 23.75 -12.25
C ALA A 179 -14.93 23.87 -13.70
N ALA A 180 -14.54 24.95 -14.38
CA ALA A 180 -15.22 25.39 -15.59
C ALA A 180 -14.66 24.81 -16.90
N ASP A 181 -13.38 24.43 -16.93
CA ASP A 181 -12.63 24.22 -18.17
C ASP A 181 -11.39 23.31 -18.02
N TYR A 182 -10.79 22.97 -19.17
CA TYR A 182 -9.48 22.34 -19.28
C TYR A 182 -8.47 23.41 -19.69
N ALA A 183 -7.34 23.50 -19.00
CA ALA A 183 -6.33 24.52 -19.25
C ALA A 183 -4.91 23.93 -19.39
N GLU A 184 -4.04 24.73 -20.01
CA GLU A 184 -2.61 24.49 -20.12
C GLU A 184 -1.87 25.75 -19.66
N MET A 185 -0.69 25.58 -19.06
CA MET A 185 0.14 26.71 -18.65
C MET A 185 0.90 27.30 -19.85
N PHE A 186 0.87 28.63 -19.97
CA PHE A 186 1.65 29.39 -20.96
C PHE A 186 2.46 30.49 -20.28
N GLU A 187 3.62 30.82 -20.84
CA GLU A 187 4.35 32.03 -20.45
C GLU A 187 3.71 33.28 -21.06
N THR A 188 3.67 34.38 -20.30
CA THR A 188 3.22 35.66 -20.83
C THR A 188 4.33 36.37 -21.60
N PHE A 189 3.97 37.00 -22.71
CA PHE A 189 4.95 37.63 -23.63
C PHE A 189 5.79 38.72 -22.94
N ASP A 190 5.19 39.48 -22.03
CA ASP A 190 5.82 40.58 -21.29
C ASP A 190 6.26 40.22 -19.86
N GLY A 191 6.05 38.96 -19.45
CA GLY A 191 6.34 38.47 -18.11
C GLY A 191 5.39 38.98 -17.02
N ASN A 192 4.33 39.74 -17.36
CA ASN A 192 3.35 40.22 -16.40
C ASN A 192 2.17 39.23 -16.27
N PRO A 193 1.52 39.13 -15.10
CA PRO A 193 0.31 38.34 -14.93
C PRO A 193 -0.86 38.86 -15.79
N ILE A 194 -1.72 37.95 -16.24
CA ILE A 194 -3.00 38.28 -16.88
C ILE A 194 -4.11 37.76 -15.98
N GLU A 195 -5.00 38.65 -15.54
CA GLU A 195 -6.16 38.29 -14.71
C GLU A 195 -7.08 37.29 -15.44
N PRO A 196 -7.84 36.45 -14.73
CA PRO A 196 -8.80 35.55 -15.36
C PRO A 196 -9.89 36.27 -16.18
N GLY A 197 -10.35 35.64 -17.27
CA GLY A 197 -11.47 36.10 -18.08
C GLY A 197 -11.11 36.90 -19.33
N TYR A 198 -9.84 37.05 -19.67
CA TYR A 198 -9.39 37.72 -20.90
C TYR A 198 -9.15 36.72 -22.03
N PHE A 199 -9.58 37.08 -23.25
CA PHE A 199 -9.19 36.35 -24.45
C PHE A 199 -7.69 36.51 -24.71
N LEU A 200 -7.01 35.42 -25.07
CA LEU A 200 -5.57 35.36 -25.27
C LEU A 200 -5.22 35.16 -26.75
N GLY A 201 -4.23 35.92 -27.23
CA GLY A 201 -3.55 35.73 -28.51
C GLY A 201 -2.11 35.26 -28.31
N LEU A 202 -1.47 34.80 -29.39
CA LEU A 202 -0.07 34.36 -29.38
C LEU A 202 0.87 35.40 -30.01
N VAL A 203 2.03 35.56 -29.40
CA VAL A 203 3.20 36.20 -30.00
C VAL A 203 4.36 35.22 -29.83
N GLU A 204 4.84 34.66 -30.94
CA GLU A 204 5.74 33.50 -30.95
C GLU A 204 5.11 32.31 -30.20
N ASP A 205 5.72 31.85 -29.11
CA ASP A 205 5.27 30.75 -28.24
C ASP A 205 4.65 31.25 -26.92
N LYS A 206 4.43 32.56 -26.77
CA LYS A 206 3.93 33.20 -25.54
C LYS A 206 2.55 33.82 -25.70
N VAL A 207 1.82 33.93 -24.60
CA VAL A 207 0.47 34.51 -24.59
C VAL A 207 0.46 35.97 -24.17
N ARG A 208 -0.48 36.73 -24.75
CA ARG A 208 -0.87 38.08 -24.29
C ARG A 208 -2.38 38.27 -24.43
N VAL A 209 -2.93 39.33 -23.83
CA VAL A 209 -4.32 39.72 -24.09
C VAL A 209 -4.52 39.95 -25.60
N ALA A 210 -5.56 39.35 -26.15
CA ALA A 210 -5.87 39.42 -27.57
C ALA A 210 -6.30 40.83 -28.00
N THR A 211 -6.09 41.12 -29.28
CA THR A 211 -6.40 42.38 -29.95
C THR A 211 -7.15 42.09 -31.25
N ALA A 212 -7.73 43.12 -31.88
CA ALA A 212 -8.41 42.97 -33.16
C ALA A 212 -7.48 42.55 -34.32
N ALA A 213 -6.16 42.61 -34.14
CA ALA A 213 -5.18 42.17 -35.13
C ALA A 213 -4.90 40.66 -35.05
N ASP A 214 -5.34 39.98 -33.99
CA ASP A 214 -5.10 38.55 -33.83
C ASP A 214 -6.00 37.75 -34.79
N PRO A 215 -5.42 36.85 -35.62
CA PRO A 215 -6.19 36.08 -36.58
C PRO A 215 -7.07 35.01 -35.92
N TYR A 216 -6.77 34.62 -34.68
CA TYR A 216 -7.55 33.70 -33.86
C TYR A 216 -7.26 33.91 -32.38
N ILE A 217 -8.18 33.41 -31.55
CA ILE A 217 -8.05 33.36 -30.09
C ILE A 217 -7.56 31.98 -29.68
N VAL A 218 -6.59 31.93 -28.77
CA VAL A 218 -5.96 30.69 -28.30
C VAL A 218 -6.67 30.12 -27.08
N GLY A 219 -7.26 30.99 -26.27
CA GLY A 219 -8.02 30.59 -25.09
C GLY A 219 -8.48 31.80 -24.28
N ILE A 220 -8.94 31.52 -23.07
CA ILE A 220 -9.25 32.53 -22.05
C ILE A 220 -8.31 32.30 -20.88
N SER A 221 -7.81 33.34 -20.24
CA SER A 221 -7.10 33.20 -18.97
C SER A 221 -8.04 32.56 -17.93
N SER A 222 -7.72 31.34 -17.49
CA SER A 222 -8.56 30.59 -16.55
C SER A 222 -8.12 30.81 -15.10
N GLY A 223 -9.10 31.04 -14.22
CA GLY A 223 -8.86 31.14 -12.77
C GLY A 223 -9.18 29.87 -11.99
N LYS A 224 -9.88 28.90 -12.60
CA LYS A 224 -10.32 27.68 -11.93
C LYS A 224 -10.49 26.52 -12.93
N PRO A 225 -9.38 26.03 -13.55
CA PRO A 225 -9.45 24.88 -14.43
C PRO A 225 -9.68 23.58 -13.66
N ALA A 226 -10.44 22.67 -14.25
CA ALA A 226 -10.68 21.32 -13.72
C ALA A 226 -9.45 20.42 -13.88
N PHE A 227 -8.75 20.60 -15.00
CA PHE A 227 -7.50 19.92 -15.32
C PHE A 227 -6.52 20.96 -15.85
N LEU A 228 -5.30 20.95 -15.32
CA LEU A 228 -4.22 21.84 -15.73
C LEU A 228 -3.05 21.00 -16.25
N SER A 229 -2.77 21.09 -17.54
CA SER A 229 -1.57 20.51 -18.14
C SER A 229 -0.37 21.46 -18.00
N GLY A 230 0.84 20.91 -18.01
CA GLY A 230 2.08 21.70 -17.99
C GLY A 230 2.46 22.29 -16.63
N ASN A 231 1.84 21.84 -15.53
CA ASN A 231 2.22 22.30 -14.19
C ASN A 231 3.63 21.80 -13.80
N ALA A 232 4.54 22.77 -13.64
CA ALA A 232 5.95 22.54 -13.36
C ALA A 232 6.25 22.03 -11.94
N GLU A 233 5.32 22.16 -10.99
CA GLU A 233 5.53 21.74 -9.60
C GLU A 233 5.67 20.21 -9.44
N LEU A 234 5.05 19.44 -10.35
CA LEU A 234 5.12 17.97 -10.37
C LEU A 234 6.01 17.42 -11.51
N ASN A 235 6.17 18.17 -12.60
CA ASN A 235 6.93 17.76 -13.79
C ASN A 235 7.90 18.86 -14.21
N TRP A 236 9.15 18.70 -13.81
CA TRP A 236 10.07 19.81 -13.67
C TRP A 236 10.83 20.16 -14.96
N THR A 237 10.71 21.43 -15.36
CA THR A 237 11.66 22.24 -16.13
C THR A 237 13.06 22.25 -15.48
N GLN A 238 14.01 21.42 -15.96
CA GLN A 238 15.40 21.22 -15.47
C GLN A 238 15.67 19.94 -14.64
N LYS A 239 14.70 19.03 -14.45
CA LYS A 239 14.96 17.72 -13.78
C LYS A 239 15.27 16.57 -14.74
N PHE A 240 14.70 16.64 -15.94
CA PHE A 240 14.88 15.64 -17.00
C PHE A 240 15.29 16.36 -18.28
N SER A 241 16.22 15.79 -19.04
CA SER A 241 16.47 16.24 -20.41
C SER A 241 15.31 15.76 -21.29
N PRO A 242 14.45 16.65 -21.81
CA PRO A 242 13.40 16.23 -22.72
C PRO A 242 14.04 15.72 -24.01
N THR A 243 13.45 14.68 -24.59
CA THR A 243 13.76 14.31 -25.98
C THR A 243 13.13 15.33 -26.94
N ASN A 244 13.50 15.31 -28.22
CA ASN A 244 12.97 16.24 -29.24
C ASN A 244 11.43 16.18 -29.43
N GLY A 245 10.73 15.24 -28.77
CA GLY A 245 9.26 15.12 -28.75
C GLY A 245 8.60 15.46 -27.40
N GLY A 246 9.34 16.01 -26.42
CA GLY A 246 8.79 16.35 -25.10
C GLY A 246 8.64 15.18 -24.11
N GLU A 247 9.01 13.96 -24.52
CA GLU A 247 9.02 12.79 -23.64
C GLU A 247 10.22 12.80 -22.69
N ARG A 248 10.04 12.20 -21.50
CA ARG A 248 11.11 12.01 -20.52
C ARG A 248 12.19 11.06 -21.05
N SER A 249 13.46 11.51 -21.07
CA SER A 249 14.59 10.61 -21.27
C SER A 249 14.79 9.70 -20.06
N ILE A 250 14.41 8.43 -20.17
CA ILE A 250 14.67 7.42 -19.13
C ILE A 250 16.06 6.80 -19.36
N ARG A 251 17.01 7.06 -18.46
CA ARG A 251 18.29 6.35 -18.42
C ARG A 251 18.21 5.22 -17.40
N MET A 252 18.28 3.98 -17.86
CA MET A 252 18.48 2.85 -16.94
C MET A 252 19.88 2.95 -16.33
N LEU A 253 19.95 3.17 -15.01
CA LEU A 253 21.19 3.04 -14.26
C LEU A 253 21.33 1.56 -13.84
N PRO A 254 22.44 0.88 -14.17
CA PRO A 254 22.70 -0.43 -13.58
C PRO A 254 22.86 -0.26 -12.07
N TYR A 255 22.11 -1.04 -11.29
CA TYR A 255 22.30 -1.11 -9.84
C TYR A 255 23.73 -1.60 -9.54
N PRO A 256 24.44 -1.02 -8.56
CA PRO A 256 25.72 -1.55 -8.14
C PRO A 256 25.52 -2.98 -7.60
N PRO A 257 26.41 -3.93 -7.93
CA PRO A 257 26.29 -5.30 -7.44
C PRO A 257 26.38 -5.34 -5.91
N ILE A 258 25.49 -6.10 -5.28
CA ILE A 258 25.57 -6.39 -3.84
C ILE A 258 26.69 -7.41 -3.63
N LEU A 259 27.76 -7.00 -2.94
CA LEU A 259 28.86 -7.86 -2.54
C LEU A 259 28.44 -8.73 -1.36
N ILE A 260 28.24 -10.02 -1.58
CA ILE A 260 27.97 -10.97 -0.50
C ILE A 260 29.31 -11.54 0.05
N ARG A 261 30.35 -11.66 -0.79
CA ARG A 261 31.78 -11.93 -0.45
C ARG A 261 32.71 -11.42 -1.56
N THR A 262 34.01 -11.29 -1.26
CA THR A 262 35.07 -10.70 -2.11
C THR A 262 35.26 -11.31 -3.50
N ASP A 263 34.58 -12.41 -3.84
CA ASP A 263 34.76 -13.17 -5.09
C ASP A 263 33.47 -13.45 -5.88
N LYS A 264 32.28 -12.97 -5.46
CA LYS A 264 31.02 -13.16 -6.23
C LYS A 264 30.13 -11.91 -6.25
N GLN A 265 29.81 -11.45 -7.46
CA GLN A 265 28.85 -10.39 -7.74
C GLN A 265 27.53 -10.99 -8.23
N LEU A 266 26.40 -10.60 -7.63
CA LEU A 266 25.06 -10.84 -8.17
C LEU A 266 24.59 -9.60 -8.93
N TYR A 267 24.23 -9.78 -10.20
CA TYR A 267 23.54 -8.76 -10.99
C TYR A 267 22.03 -9.03 -10.91
N PRO A 268 21.20 -8.09 -10.46
CA PRO A 268 19.76 -8.23 -10.58
C PRO A 268 19.38 -8.18 -12.05
N SER A 269 18.98 -9.33 -12.62
CA SER A 269 18.46 -9.40 -13.99
C SER A 269 17.03 -8.89 -14.02
N ILE A 270 16.80 -7.69 -14.54
CA ILE A 270 15.48 -7.25 -14.98
C ILE A 270 15.31 -7.77 -16.41
N GLN A 271 14.65 -8.92 -16.59
CA GLN A 271 14.19 -9.33 -17.91
C GLN A 271 12.99 -8.48 -18.30
N ARG A 272 13.13 -7.71 -19.39
CA ARG A 272 11.98 -7.18 -20.12
C ARG A 272 11.31 -8.34 -20.84
N ASP A 273 10.07 -8.64 -20.49
CA ASP A 273 9.18 -9.37 -21.40
C ASP A 273 8.69 -8.36 -22.45
N SER A 274 9.26 -8.44 -23.65
CA SER A 274 8.80 -7.68 -24.81
C SER A 274 7.63 -8.42 -25.44
N ARG A 275 6.41 -7.95 -25.20
CA ARG A 275 5.30 -8.23 -26.11
C ARG A 275 4.81 -6.92 -26.71
N SER A 276 4.97 -6.89 -28.04
CA SER A 276 4.37 -5.97 -29.02
C SER A 276 2.87 -5.82 -28.84
#